data_AF-A0A8T3MAU9-F1
#
_entry.id   AF-A0A8T3MAU9-F1
#
_cell.length_a   1.000
_cell.length_b   1.000
_cell.length_c   1.000
_cell.angle_alpha   90.00
_cell.angle_beta   90.00
_cell.angle_gamma   90.00
#
_symmetry.space_group_name_H-M   'P 1'
#
loop_
_entity.id
_entity.type
_entity.pdbx_description
1 polymer ?
#
loop_
_entity_poly.entity_id
_entity_poly.type
_entity_poly.pdbx_seq_one_letter_code
_entity_poly.pdbx_strand_id
1 'polypeptide(L)'
;ASRVVLGFGFFEGVPRATRGTVAPLDPQPCLDEETDAPDCEEPEPREACDPAVKACQDLAFQTLPALELFDRSDGGRWLRMTQLEADGVYELEAPERYVDPSTGTLLLRFVNDVQEGIGFNIEVRLEGEVR
;
A
#
# COMPACT_ATOMS: atom_id res chain seq x y z
N ALA A 1 -3.92 -3.43 22.10
CA ALA A 1 -3.10 -2.92 20.98
C ALA A 1 -3.83 -3.31 19.70
N SER A 2 -3.96 -2.37 18.75
CA SER A 2 -4.50 -2.69 17.43
C SER A 2 -3.39 -3.33 16.61
N ARG A 3 -3.72 -4.34 15.81
CA ARG A 3 -2.80 -4.98 14.86
C ARG A 3 -3.49 -5.00 13.51
N VAL A 4 -2.77 -4.61 12.47
CA VAL A 4 -3.28 -4.60 11.09
C VAL A 4 -2.38 -5.48 10.24
N VAL A 5 -3.00 -6.44 9.54
CA VAL A 5 -2.31 -7.32 8.59
C VAL A 5 -2.89 -7.07 7.21
N LEU A 6 -1.99 -6.88 6.24
CA LEU A 6 -2.27 -6.59 4.85
C LEU A 6 -1.75 -7.75 4.00
N GLY A 7 -2.60 -8.33 3.17
CA GLY A 7 -2.23 -9.38 2.23
C GLY A 7 -2.60 -9.02 0.80
N PHE A 8 -1.71 -9.27 -0.16
CA PHE A 8 -2.04 -9.19 -1.60
C PHE A 8 -2.03 -10.56 -2.26
N GLY A 9 -3.21 -11.09 -2.60
CA GLY A 9 -3.35 -12.43 -3.16
C GLY A 9 -4.64 -13.13 -2.75
N PHE A 10 -4.77 -14.40 -3.14
CA PHE A 10 -5.95 -15.23 -2.84
C PHE A 10 -5.67 -16.07 -1.59
N PHE A 11 -6.11 -15.60 -0.42
CA PHE A 11 -5.75 -16.21 0.86
C PHE A 11 -6.92 -16.81 1.65
N GLU A 12 -8.09 -16.97 1.03
CA GLU A 12 -9.34 -17.37 1.69
C GLU A 12 -9.16 -18.35 2.87
N GLY A 13 -9.25 -17.82 4.09
CA GLY A 13 -9.34 -18.59 5.33
C GLY A 13 -8.06 -19.29 5.81
N VAL A 14 -6.91 -19.04 5.19
CA VAL A 14 -5.64 -19.68 5.60
C VAL A 14 -4.76 -18.68 6.36
N PRO A 15 -4.54 -18.86 7.67
CA PRO A 15 -3.58 -18.05 8.41
C PRO A 15 -2.18 -18.22 7.82
N ARG A 16 -1.60 -17.13 7.30
CA ARG A 16 -0.21 -17.10 6.84
C ARG A 16 0.66 -16.35 7.84
N ALA A 17 1.89 -16.80 7.96
CA ALA A 17 2.93 -16.03 8.64
C ALA A 17 3.18 -14.73 7.87
N THR A 18 3.39 -13.64 8.58
CA THR A 18 3.78 -12.37 7.98
C THR A 18 5.21 -12.49 7.45
N ARG A 19 5.48 -11.89 6.29
CA ARG A 19 6.83 -11.78 5.71
C ARG A 19 7.68 -10.70 6.40
N GLY A 20 7.03 -9.81 7.15
CA GLY A 20 7.67 -8.73 7.89
C GLY A 20 6.67 -7.62 8.22
N THR A 21 7.21 -6.48 8.64
CA THR A 21 6.45 -5.23 8.77
C THR A 21 6.53 -4.41 7.50
N VAL A 22 5.48 -3.64 7.23
CA VAL A 22 5.45 -2.61 6.19
C VAL A 22 5.31 -1.24 6.84
N ALA A 23 6.07 -0.27 6.32
CA ALA A 23 6.09 1.11 6.76
C ALA A 23 5.94 2.06 5.55
N PRO A 24 5.64 3.33 5.79
CA PRO A 24 5.76 4.36 4.76
C PRO A 24 7.16 4.40 4.16
N LEU A 25 7.24 4.77 2.88
CA LEU A 25 8.49 5.15 2.25
C LEU A 25 9.11 6.37 2.96
N ASP A 26 10.43 6.43 2.98
CA ASP A 26 11.19 7.57 3.47
C ASP A 26 12.42 7.75 2.56
N PRO A 27 12.46 8.81 1.72
CA PRO A 27 11.48 9.89 1.60
C PRO A 27 10.17 9.46 0.91
N GLN A 28 9.11 10.26 1.08
CA GLN A 28 7.85 10.07 0.36
C GLN A 28 7.99 10.54 -1.10
N PRO A 29 7.39 9.86 -2.08
CA PRO A 29 7.41 10.35 -3.45
C PRO A 29 6.48 11.54 -3.62
N CYS A 30 6.87 12.49 -4.46
CA CYS A 30 5.99 13.56 -4.90
C CYS A 30 4.86 12.99 -5.79
N LEU A 31 3.62 13.40 -5.53
CA LEU A 31 2.38 12.95 -6.17
C LEU A 31 1.69 14.12 -6.89
N ASP A 32 1.45 15.21 -6.16
CA ASP A 32 0.87 16.44 -6.68
C ASP A 32 1.36 17.65 -5.87
N GLU A 33 1.76 18.72 -6.57
CA GLU A 33 2.40 19.90 -5.97
C GLU A 33 1.59 20.54 -4.81
N GLU A 34 0.29 20.26 -4.72
CA GLU A 34 -0.61 20.83 -3.71
C GLU A 34 -0.63 20.04 -2.40
N THR A 35 -0.50 18.71 -2.43
CA THR A 35 -0.57 17.85 -1.24
C THR A 35 0.75 17.16 -0.88
N ASP A 36 1.79 17.42 -1.65
CA ASP A 36 3.11 16.85 -1.45
C ASP A 36 3.75 17.23 -0.11
N ALA A 37 4.45 16.27 0.47
CA ALA A 37 5.29 16.51 1.63
C ALA A 37 6.43 17.48 1.24
N PRO A 38 6.82 18.43 2.12
CA PRO A 38 7.85 19.43 1.80
C PRO A 38 9.24 18.83 1.52
N ASP A 39 9.45 17.57 1.88
CA ASP A 39 10.65 16.76 1.69
C ASP A 39 10.41 15.56 0.76
N CYS A 40 9.38 15.63 -0.09
CA CYS A 40 9.14 14.57 -1.06
C CYS A 40 10.26 14.49 -2.10
N GLU A 41 10.49 13.29 -2.62
CA GLU A 41 11.41 13.03 -3.73
C GLU A 41 10.62 12.78 -5.01
N GLU A 42 10.91 13.51 -6.07
CA GLU A 42 10.22 13.31 -7.34
C GLU A 42 10.63 11.96 -7.94
N PRO A 43 9.69 11.03 -8.17
CA PRO A 43 10.05 9.72 -8.69
C PRO A 43 10.60 9.84 -10.10
N GLU A 44 11.69 9.13 -10.38
CA GLU A 44 12.23 9.02 -11.73
C GLU A 44 11.12 8.56 -12.69
N PRO A 45 10.91 9.27 -13.82
CA PRO A 45 9.92 8.88 -14.81
C PRO A 45 10.17 7.44 -15.25
N ARG A 46 9.22 6.54 -14.96
CA ARG A 46 9.31 5.17 -15.48
C ARG A 46 9.17 5.23 -17.00
N GLU A 47 10.13 4.63 -17.70
CA GLU A 47 10.02 4.50 -19.14
C GLU A 47 8.73 3.75 -19.48
N ALA A 48 7.88 4.38 -20.30
CA ALA A 48 6.68 3.75 -20.82
C ALA A 48 7.10 2.49 -21.57
N CYS A 49 6.63 1.35 -21.08
CA CYS A 49 6.96 0.07 -21.62
C CYS A 49 6.02 -0.25 -22.79
N ASP A 50 6.56 -0.69 -23.94
CA ASP A 50 5.75 -1.00 -25.12
C ASP A 50 4.84 -2.22 -24.85
N PRO A 51 3.50 -2.07 -24.88
CA PRO A 51 2.57 -3.17 -24.58
C PRO A 51 2.66 -4.33 -25.59
N ALA A 52 3.29 -4.14 -26.75
CA ALA A 52 3.54 -5.22 -27.70
C ALA A 52 4.72 -6.12 -27.28
N VAL A 53 5.55 -5.69 -26.33
CA VAL A 53 6.68 -6.47 -25.82
C VAL A 53 6.19 -7.42 -24.74
N LYS A 54 6.44 -8.73 -24.91
CA LYS A 54 6.02 -9.75 -23.94
C LYS A 54 6.54 -9.50 -22.53
N ALA A 55 7.79 -9.05 -22.39
CA ALA A 55 8.35 -8.68 -21.09
C ALA A 55 7.55 -7.56 -20.39
N CYS A 56 6.94 -6.67 -21.18
CA CYS A 56 6.06 -5.62 -20.69
C CYS A 56 4.76 -6.17 -20.12
N GLN A 57 4.13 -7.06 -20.88
CA GLN A 57 2.92 -7.75 -20.47
C GLN A 57 3.17 -8.58 -19.20
N ASP A 58 4.28 -9.30 -19.17
CA ASP A 58 4.69 -10.11 -18.01
C ASP A 58 4.95 -9.25 -16.77
N LEU A 59 5.50 -8.03 -16.92
CA LEU A 59 5.62 -7.05 -15.83
C LEU A 59 4.26 -6.57 -15.35
N ALA A 60 3.35 -6.23 -16.28
CA ALA A 60 2.01 -5.72 -15.98
C ALA A 60 1.14 -6.70 -15.17
N PHE A 61 1.36 -8.02 -15.33
CA PHE A 61 0.70 -9.04 -14.51
C PHE A 61 1.37 -9.26 -13.14
N GLN A 62 2.59 -8.77 -12.94
CA GLN A 62 3.36 -8.95 -11.71
C GLN A 62 3.42 -7.68 -10.83
N THR A 63 3.22 -6.49 -11.40
CA THR A 63 3.18 -5.24 -10.66
C THR A 63 1.85 -5.06 -9.97
N LEU A 64 1.84 -5.11 -8.64
CA LEU A 64 0.71 -4.66 -7.83
C LEU A 64 0.56 -3.13 -7.88
N PRO A 65 -0.65 -2.58 -7.65
CA PRO A 65 -0.77 -1.14 -7.44
C PRO A 65 0.03 -0.72 -6.21
N ALA A 66 0.55 0.51 -6.22
CA ALA A 66 1.13 1.09 -5.02
C ALA A 66 0.05 1.21 -3.94
N LEU A 67 0.43 0.90 -2.70
CA LEU A 67 -0.44 1.05 -1.54
C LEU A 67 -0.15 2.38 -0.85
N GLU A 68 -1.20 3.11 -0.54
CA GLU A 68 -1.15 4.30 0.28
C GLU A 68 -2.11 4.19 1.47
N LEU A 69 -1.64 4.68 2.61
CA LEU A 69 -2.40 4.76 3.85
C LEU A 69 -2.62 6.20 4.25
N PHE A 70 -3.82 6.50 4.73
CA PHE A 70 -4.07 7.80 5.33
C PHE A 70 -3.46 7.83 6.73
N ASP A 71 -2.39 8.58 6.87
CA ASP A 71 -1.81 8.96 8.16
C ASP A 71 -2.70 10.01 8.80
N ARG A 72 -3.20 9.73 10.00
CA ARG A 72 -4.09 10.63 10.74
C ARG A 72 -3.34 11.68 11.56
N SER A 73 -2.01 11.60 11.63
CA SER A 73 -1.17 12.60 12.30
C SER A 73 -1.15 13.93 11.56
N ASP A 74 -0.82 15.01 12.27
CA ASP A 74 -0.48 16.33 11.73
C ASP A 74 -1.45 16.91 10.68
N GLY A 75 -2.75 16.67 10.86
CA GLY A 75 -3.79 17.21 9.97
C GLY A 75 -4.23 16.28 8.84
N GLY A 76 -3.61 15.10 8.72
CA GLY A 76 -4.03 14.05 7.81
C GLY A 76 -3.35 14.12 6.45
N ARG A 77 -2.66 13.05 6.04
CA ARG A 77 -2.04 12.95 4.70
C ARG A 77 -1.97 11.52 4.20
N TRP A 78 -1.90 11.35 2.89
CA TRP A 78 -1.65 10.05 2.28
C TRP A 78 -0.15 9.76 2.28
N LEU A 79 0.24 8.57 2.75
CA LEU A 79 1.61 8.09 2.73
C LEU A 79 1.70 6.84 1.85
N ARG A 80 2.64 6.87 0.91
CA ARG A 80 2.99 5.70 0.11
C ARG A 80 3.79 4.72 0.95
N MET A 81 3.35 3.46 0.91
CA MET A 81 3.96 2.36 1.63
C MET A 81 5.05 1.72 0.79
N THR A 82 5.99 1.03 1.46
CA THR A 82 6.96 0.17 0.76
C THR A 82 6.26 -0.79 -0.18
N GLN A 83 6.85 -1.01 -1.36
CA GLN A 83 6.25 -1.86 -2.38
C GLN A 83 6.01 -3.27 -1.84
N LEU A 84 4.76 -3.70 -1.99
CA LEU A 84 4.32 -5.02 -1.57
C LEU A 84 4.47 -6.00 -2.72
N GLU A 85 4.81 -7.24 -2.38
CA GLU A 85 4.88 -8.34 -3.34
C GLU A 85 3.57 -9.13 -3.39
N ALA A 86 3.26 -9.68 -4.56
CA ALA A 86 2.19 -10.65 -4.72
C ALA A 86 2.40 -11.88 -3.82
N ASP A 87 1.28 -12.43 -3.36
CA ASP A 87 1.19 -13.51 -2.37
C ASP A 87 1.89 -13.20 -1.02
N GLY A 88 2.21 -11.93 -0.77
CA GLY A 88 2.80 -11.43 0.46
C GLY A 88 1.75 -11.07 1.50
N VAL A 89 2.12 -11.28 2.77
CA VAL A 89 1.32 -10.91 3.93
C VAL A 89 2.22 -10.13 4.88
N TYR A 90 1.81 -8.93 5.25
CA TYR A 90 2.63 -7.95 5.97
C TYR A 90 1.88 -7.40 7.16
N GLU A 91 2.60 -7.12 8.25
CA GLU A 91 2.06 -6.41 9.39
C GLU A 91 2.32 -4.91 9.25
N LEU A 92 1.32 -4.07 9.52
CA LEU A 92 1.49 -2.64 9.47
C LEU A 92 2.28 -2.16 10.69
N GLU A 93 3.34 -1.40 10.48
CA GLU A 93 4.07 -0.74 11.56
C GLU A 93 3.24 0.42 12.16
N ALA A 94 3.20 0.55 13.49
CA ALA A 94 2.46 1.59 14.22
C ALA A 94 0.98 1.77 13.76
N PRO A 95 0.15 0.70 13.80
CA PRO A 95 -1.20 0.72 13.25
C PRO A 95 -2.13 1.77 13.88
N GLU A 96 -1.88 2.18 15.13
CA GLU A 96 -2.60 3.25 15.83
C GLU A 96 -2.52 4.62 15.13
N ARG A 97 -1.52 4.82 14.28
CA ARG A 97 -1.36 6.04 13.46
C ARG A 97 -2.40 6.12 12.33
N TYR A 98 -2.82 4.97 11.81
CA TYR A 98 -3.66 4.88 10.60
C TYR A 98 -5.10 4.47 10.91
N VAL A 99 -5.32 3.66 11.96
CA VAL A 99 -6.65 3.20 12.37
C VAL A 99 -7.30 4.20 13.31
N ASP A 100 -8.52 4.61 13.01
CA ASP A 100 -9.35 5.37 13.95
C ASP A 100 -9.79 4.48 15.12
N PRO A 101 -9.34 4.74 16.37
CA PRO A 101 -9.66 3.89 17.51
C PRO A 101 -11.13 3.96 17.91
N SER A 102 -11.86 5.01 17.52
CA SER A 102 -13.28 5.17 17.87
C SER A 102 -14.21 4.40 16.95
N THR A 103 -13.78 4.14 15.70
CA THR A 103 -14.60 3.51 14.66
C THR A 103 -14.00 2.22 14.11
N GLY A 104 -12.72 1.95 14.34
CA GLY A 104 -11.98 0.88 13.69
C GLY A 104 -11.71 1.14 12.19
N THR A 105 -11.86 2.39 11.73
CA THR A 105 -11.73 2.74 10.31
C THR A 105 -10.26 2.81 9.90
N LEU A 106 -9.93 2.19 8.77
CA LEU A 106 -8.65 2.30 8.06
C LEU A 106 -8.93 2.81 6.64
N LEU A 107 -8.21 3.83 6.18
CA LEU A 107 -8.33 4.35 4.82
C LEU A 107 -7.13 3.90 3.98
N LEU A 108 -7.45 3.28 2.85
CA LEU A 108 -6.51 2.71 1.88
C LEU A 108 -6.73 3.37 0.52
N ARG A 109 -5.66 3.74 -0.17
CA ARG A 109 -5.68 4.19 -1.56
C ARG A 109 -4.76 3.29 -2.38
N PHE A 110 -5.22 2.88 -3.55
CA PHE A 110 -4.46 2.08 -4.50
C PHE A 110 -4.14 2.95 -5.70
N VAL A 111 -2.85 3.11 -5.98
CA VAL A 111 -2.39 3.94 -7.09
C VAL A 111 -1.80 3.05 -8.18
N ASN A 112 -2.38 3.15 -9.36
CA ASN A 112 -1.92 2.44 -10.54
C ASN A 112 -1.27 3.43 -11.50
N ASP A 113 0.05 3.57 -11.38
CA ASP A 113 0.85 4.49 -12.19
C ASP A 113 1.32 3.84 -13.52
N VAL A 114 1.02 2.55 -13.75
CA VAL A 114 1.77 1.73 -14.72
C VAL A 114 0.94 1.29 -15.92
N GLN A 115 -0.36 1.04 -15.77
CA GLN A 115 -1.15 0.39 -16.83
C GLN A 115 -2.62 0.76 -16.85
N GLU A 116 -3.27 0.51 -17.98
CA GLU A 116 -4.73 0.59 -18.08
C GLU A 116 -5.38 -0.65 -17.45
N GLY A 117 -5.83 -0.49 -16.20
CA GLY A 117 -6.56 -1.52 -15.46
C GLY A 117 -5.66 -2.61 -14.87
N ILE A 118 -5.91 -2.93 -13.60
CA ILE A 118 -5.21 -3.99 -12.88
C ILE A 118 -6.20 -4.78 -12.03
N GLY A 119 -6.15 -6.11 -12.15
CA GLY A 119 -6.87 -7.02 -11.28
C GLY A 119 -5.97 -7.43 -10.12
N PHE A 120 -6.43 -7.23 -8.88
CA PHE A 120 -5.73 -7.68 -7.68
C PHE A 120 -6.75 -8.04 -6.60
N ASN A 121 -6.28 -8.77 -5.58
CA ASN A 121 -7.05 -9.06 -4.38
C ASN A 121 -6.28 -8.55 -3.18
N ILE A 122 -7.00 -7.94 -2.24
CA ILE A 122 -6.44 -7.52 -0.97
C ILE A 122 -7.22 -8.18 0.18
N GLU A 123 -6.48 -8.70 1.14
CA GLU A 123 -6.99 -9.05 2.46
C GLU A 123 -6.54 -7.99 3.46
N VAL A 124 -7.48 -7.47 4.25
CA VAL A 124 -7.20 -6.57 5.35
C VAL A 124 -7.76 -7.21 6.61
N ARG A 125 -6.90 -7.43 7.60
CA ARG A 125 -7.27 -7.99 8.89
C ARG A 125 -6.93 -7.02 10.00
N LEU A 126 -7.96 -6.58 10.73
CA LEU A 126 -7.82 -5.73 11.90
C LEU A 126 -8.08 -6.59 13.14
N GLU A 127 -7.08 -6.69 14.00
CA GLU A 127 -7.12 -7.39 15.27
C GLU A 127 -7.03 -6.37 16.41
N GLY A 128 -7.84 -6.52 17.45
CA GLY A 128 -7.84 -5.60 18.59
C GLY A 128 -8.72 -6.06 19.73
N GLU A 129 -8.58 -5.42 20.88
CA GLU A 129 -9.46 -5.64 22.03
C GLU A 129 -10.71 -4.75 21.90
N VAL A 130 -11.89 -5.37 22.01
CA VAL A 130 -13.15 -4.65 22.19
C VAL A 130 -13.31 -4.38 23.69
N ARG A 131 -13.48 -3.11 24.08
CA ARG A 131 -13.64 -2.69 25.48
C ARG A 131 -14.94 -1.93 25.67
#